data_AF-A0A9P1D8B1-F1
#
_entry.id   AF-A0A9P1D8B1-F1
#
_cell.length_a   1.000
_cell.length_b   1.000
_cell.length_c   1.000
_cell.angle_alpha   90.00
_cell.angle_beta   90.00
_cell.angle_gamma   90.00
#
_symmetry.space_group_name_H-M   'P 1'
#
loop_
_entity.id
_entity.type
_entity.pdbx_description
1 polymer ?
#
loop_
_entity_poly.entity_id
_entity_poly.type
_entity_poly.pdbx_seq_one_letter_code
_entity_poly.pdbx_strand_id
1 'polypeptide(L)'
;MLQQLQQSNFREQHDVHLLNNFAASTLLKYLSALQNFHALMLDLRLQLEGLTEMHLADILVAGWLSCTSSEPMSSASMILKALRAAHSMWTILTTIFLTVTTNYFDDFISLATESESQSVDFTVKAVLRMLGWKFAEDGPKAPPFSPKVTALGVAIDVSRLHQGLSLIDNTEKRTAELSETIAAFTDSGRMSKKDALRLRGRMQFASGQVFGRVAKRCSASVTQRAYEAGDGRMPEALRSSPTIFFGLIQMKIPRSLSTKSTSTSFIFTDASHEPDAERTTAGIGAVLVNHVGEKVSFFSEELTDEVLMKINASKRKAIIFECEFFAVFCAMCLWKGKLAGCNVVIHTDNDGVRDSFISCHTTSANALPILNACLQLEFEAAWNTWITRVPTESNIADNPSRFDVTSLIQSGCVKIPFDPRSMLQIMSDGNWGGTAT
;
A
#
# COMPACT_ATOMS: atom_id res chain seq x y z
N MET A 1 -29.05 -19.53 -31.97
CA MET A 1 -28.94 -20.45 -30.81
C MET A 1 -29.33 -21.90 -31.10
N LEU A 2 -30.62 -22.29 -31.14
CA LEU A 2 -30.97 -23.73 -31.23
C LEU A 2 -30.39 -24.43 -32.47
N GLN A 3 -30.39 -23.76 -33.61
CA GLN A 3 -29.71 -24.25 -34.83
C GLN A 3 -28.18 -24.34 -34.67
N GLN A 4 -27.55 -23.43 -33.91
CA GLN A 4 -26.10 -23.48 -33.64
C GLN A 4 -25.74 -24.58 -32.64
N LEU A 5 -26.59 -24.86 -31.65
CA LEU A 5 -26.43 -25.97 -30.71
C LEU A 5 -26.59 -27.33 -31.42
N GLN A 6 -27.49 -27.41 -32.41
CA GLN A 6 -27.64 -28.59 -33.27
C GLN A 6 -26.41 -28.88 -34.13
N GLN A 7 -25.63 -27.83 -34.45
CA GLN A 7 -24.39 -27.92 -35.22
C GLN A 7 -23.13 -28.00 -34.33
N SER A 8 -23.30 -28.01 -32.99
CA SER A 8 -22.20 -28.10 -32.04
C SER A 8 -21.61 -29.52 -31.99
N ASN A 9 -20.29 -29.61 -31.83
CA ASN A 9 -19.58 -30.88 -31.59
C ASN A 9 -20.01 -31.57 -30.28
N PHE A 10 -20.69 -30.85 -29.37
CA PHE A 10 -21.17 -31.36 -28.08
C PHE A 10 -22.70 -31.50 -28.01
N ARG A 11 -23.36 -31.68 -29.16
CA ARG A 11 -24.82 -31.78 -29.29
C ARG A 11 -25.47 -32.71 -28.26
N GLU A 12 -24.95 -33.93 -28.09
CA GLU A 12 -25.51 -34.91 -27.16
C GLU A 12 -25.50 -34.43 -25.70
N GLN A 13 -24.47 -33.67 -25.29
CA GLN A 13 -24.39 -33.11 -23.94
C GLN A 13 -25.41 -31.99 -23.73
N HIS A 14 -25.62 -31.14 -24.75
CA HIS A 14 -26.67 -30.13 -24.71
C HIS A 14 -28.07 -30.76 -24.65
N ASP A 15 -28.30 -31.81 -25.43
CA ASP A 15 -29.57 -32.57 -25.44
C ASP A 15 -29.80 -33.23 -24.07
N VAL A 16 -28.76 -33.84 -23.47
CA VAL A 16 -28.80 -34.40 -22.11
C VAL A 16 -29.15 -33.34 -21.06
N HIS A 17 -28.58 -32.14 -21.14
CA HIS A 17 -28.89 -31.05 -20.21
C HIS A 17 -30.31 -30.48 -20.40
N LEU A 18 -30.84 -30.50 -21.62
CA LEU A 18 -32.19 -30.02 -21.93
C LEU A 18 -33.28 -31.07 -21.63
N LEU A 19 -32.95 -32.36 -21.69
CA LEU A 19 -33.93 -33.46 -21.62
C LEU A 19 -33.92 -34.24 -20.29
N ASN A 20 -32.84 -34.20 -19.49
CA ASN A 20 -32.79 -34.95 -18.23
C ASN A 20 -33.25 -34.13 -17.00
N ASN A 21 -34.46 -34.42 -16.51
CA ASN A 21 -34.96 -34.32 -15.11
C ASN A 21 -34.49 -33.19 -14.17
N PHE A 22 -34.11 -32.04 -14.69
CA PHE A 22 -33.91 -30.85 -13.87
C PHE A 22 -35.28 -30.21 -13.54
N ALA A 23 -35.43 -29.72 -12.29
CA ALA A 23 -36.60 -28.94 -11.92
C ALA A 23 -36.82 -27.79 -12.94
N ALA A 24 -38.08 -27.44 -13.24
CA ALA A 24 -38.41 -26.41 -14.23
C ALA A 24 -37.66 -25.08 -14.00
N SER A 25 -37.38 -24.75 -12.75
CA SER A 25 -36.57 -23.59 -12.35
C SER A 25 -35.10 -23.67 -12.79
N THR A 26 -34.50 -24.86 -12.80
CA THR A 26 -33.13 -25.10 -13.26
C THR A 26 -33.04 -25.06 -14.78
N LEU A 27 -34.04 -25.61 -15.48
CA LEU A 27 -34.13 -25.53 -16.94
C LEU A 27 -34.29 -24.07 -17.42
N LEU A 28 -35.12 -23.28 -16.73
CA LEU A 28 -35.25 -21.85 -16.97
C LEU A 28 -33.93 -21.09 -16.75
N LYS A 29 -33.19 -21.41 -15.67
CA LYS A 29 -31.86 -20.82 -15.41
C LYS A 29 -30.85 -21.19 -16.49
N TYR A 30 -30.84 -22.44 -16.94
CA TYR A 30 -29.95 -22.91 -18.00
C TYR A 30 -30.27 -22.24 -19.35
N LEU A 31 -31.54 -22.17 -19.73
CA LEU A 31 -31.97 -21.48 -20.95
C LEU A 31 -31.68 -19.97 -20.89
N SER A 32 -31.90 -19.34 -19.73
CA SER A 32 -31.54 -17.93 -19.51
C SER A 32 -30.03 -17.71 -19.60
N ALA A 33 -29.22 -18.61 -19.02
CA ALA A 33 -27.76 -18.55 -19.12
C ALA A 33 -27.29 -18.71 -20.58
N LEU A 34 -27.87 -19.64 -21.32
CA LEU A 34 -27.61 -19.82 -22.75
C LEU A 34 -27.98 -18.55 -23.53
N GLN A 35 -29.18 -18.01 -23.33
CA GLN A 35 -29.63 -16.77 -23.98
C GLN A 35 -28.67 -15.60 -23.71
N ASN A 36 -28.24 -15.42 -22.46
CA ASN A 36 -27.27 -14.41 -22.08
C ASN A 36 -25.90 -14.65 -22.75
N PHE A 37 -25.43 -15.89 -22.77
CA PHE A 37 -24.18 -16.26 -23.46
C PHE A 37 -24.23 -15.94 -24.96
N HIS A 38 -25.34 -16.25 -25.64
CA HIS A 38 -25.49 -15.94 -27.06
C HIS A 38 -25.67 -14.44 -27.34
N ALA A 39 -26.33 -13.70 -26.45
CA ALA A 39 -26.36 -12.24 -26.54
C ALA A 39 -24.95 -11.65 -26.42
N LEU A 40 -24.16 -12.10 -25.44
CA LEU A 40 -22.75 -11.72 -25.26
C LEU A 40 -21.90 -12.01 -26.50
N MET A 41 -22.09 -13.19 -27.10
CA MET A 41 -21.43 -13.60 -28.34
C MET A 41 -21.72 -12.65 -29.50
N LEU A 42 -23.00 -12.27 -29.69
CA LEU A 42 -23.39 -11.33 -30.74
C LEU A 42 -22.79 -9.93 -30.51
N ASP A 43 -22.81 -9.44 -29.28
CA ASP A 43 -22.25 -8.14 -28.91
C ASP A 43 -20.72 -8.08 -29.06
N LEU A 44 -20.04 -9.20 -28.78
CA LEU A 44 -18.60 -9.34 -29.01
C LEU A 44 -18.26 -9.60 -30.49
N ARG A 45 -19.27 -9.88 -31.33
CA ARG A 45 -19.15 -10.28 -32.75
C ARG A 45 -18.40 -11.61 -32.92
N LEU A 46 -18.66 -12.55 -32.02
CA LEU A 46 -18.09 -13.89 -32.00
C LEU A 46 -19.10 -14.90 -32.57
N GLN A 47 -18.58 -15.98 -33.16
CA GLN A 47 -19.36 -17.14 -33.60
C GLN A 47 -19.09 -18.32 -32.68
N LEU A 48 -20.11 -19.15 -32.42
CA LEU A 48 -20.00 -20.29 -31.51
C LEU A 48 -18.95 -21.31 -32.00
N GLU A 49 -18.85 -21.45 -33.31
CA GLU A 49 -17.88 -22.29 -33.98
C GLU A 49 -16.51 -21.60 -34.02
N GLY A 50 -15.45 -22.33 -33.64
CA GLY A 50 -14.09 -21.78 -33.62
C GLY A 50 -13.78 -20.86 -32.43
N LEU A 51 -14.58 -20.92 -31.36
CA LEU A 51 -14.26 -20.23 -30.11
C LEU A 51 -12.89 -20.71 -29.57
N THR A 52 -11.98 -19.75 -29.39
CA THR A 52 -10.70 -19.97 -28.73
C THR A 52 -10.87 -19.77 -27.22
N GLU A 53 -9.93 -20.26 -26.43
CA GLU A 53 -9.89 -20.00 -24.98
C GLU A 53 -9.91 -18.49 -24.68
N MET A 54 -9.25 -17.68 -25.51
CA MET A 54 -9.21 -16.23 -25.38
C MET A 54 -10.57 -15.56 -25.68
N HIS A 55 -11.34 -16.09 -26.63
CA HIS A 55 -12.71 -15.65 -26.89
C HIS A 55 -13.64 -16.05 -25.75
N LEU A 56 -13.44 -17.24 -25.16
CA LEU A 56 -14.22 -17.68 -24.00
C LEU A 56 -13.96 -16.78 -22.78
N ALA A 57 -12.69 -16.43 -22.53
CA ALA A 57 -12.32 -15.48 -21.48
C ALA A 57 -13.00 -14.12 -21.66
N ASP A 58 -13.10 -13.59 -22.89
CA ASP A 58 -13.82 -12.33 -23.14
C ASP A 58 -15.29 -12.41 -22.81
N ILE A 59 -15.95 -13.50 -23.18
CA ILE A 59 -17.38 -13.69 -22.92
C ILE A 59 -17.63 -13.73 -21.41
N LEU A 60 -16.75 -14.42 -20.67
CA LEU A 60 -16.84 -14.49 -19.20
C LEU A 60 -16.61 -13.13 -18.55
N VAL A 61 -15.58 -12.38 -18.99
CA VAL A 61 -15.27 -11.05 -18.43
C VAL A 61 -16.36 -10.03 -18.78
N ALA A 62 -16.82 -9.99 -20.04
CA ALA A 62 -17.90 -9.11 -20.48
C ALA A 62 -19.22 -9.44 -19.76
N GLY A 63 -19.52 -10.74 -19.58
CA GLY A 63 -20.66 -11.20 -18.80
C GLY A 63 -20.60 -10.71 -17.36
N TRP A 64 -19.45 -10.88 -16.68
CA TRP A 64 -19.28 -10.42 -15.32
C TRP A 64 -19.38 -8.89 -15.18
N LEU A 65 -18.77 -8.14 -16.10
CA LEU A 65 -18.86 -6.67 -16.13
C LEU A 65 -20.31 -6.20 -16.33
N SER A 66 -21.07 -6.86 -17.20
CA SER A 66 -22.48 -6.52 -17.44
C SER A 66 -23.38 -6.71 -16.22
N CYS A 67 -23.05 -7.66 -15.34
CA CYS A 67 -23.77 -7.88 -14.10
C CYS A 67 -23.44 -6.85 -13.02
N THR A 68 -22.34 -6.11 -13.15
CA THR A 68 -21.81 -5.22 -12.12
C THR A 68 -21.87 -3.74 -12.49
N SER A 69 -21.98 -3.40 -13.78
CA SER A 69 -22.11 -2.03 -14.27
C SER A 69 -23.55 -1.67 -14.64
N SER A 70 -23.96 -0.43 -14.38
CA SER A 70 -25.23 0.14 -14.88
C SER A 70 -25.17 0.58 -16.36
N GLU A 71 -24.03 0.39 -17.02
CA GLU A 71 -23.79 0.80 -18.41
C GLU A 71 -24.09 -0.32 -19.42
N PRO A 72 -24.39 0.00 -20.69
CA PRO A 72 -24.67 -0.98 -21.73
C PRO A 72 -23.49 -1.93 -22.00
N MET A 73 -23.77 -3.20 -22.27
CA MET A 73 -22.79 -4.26 -22.52
C MET A 73 -21.84 -4.01 -23.71
N SER A 74 -22.29 -3.19 -24.69
CA SER A 74 -21.46 -2.71 -25.79
C SER A 74 -20.25 -1.90 -25.30
N SER A 75 -20.35 -1.21 -24.16
CA SER A 75 -19.27 -0.47 -23.51
C SER A 75 -18.16 -1.43 -23.04
N ALA A 76 -18.52 -2.54 -22.38
CA ALA A 76 -17.54 -3.53 -21.89
C ALA A 76 -16.79 -4.25 -23.02
N SER A 77 -17.50 -4.65 -24.08
CA SER A 77 -16.92 -5.24 -25.31
C SER A 77 -15.92 -4.29 -25.97
N MET A 78 -16.25 -2.99 -26.05
CA MET A 78 -15.35 -1.97 -26.60
C MET A 78 -14.12 -1.74 -25.71
N ILE A 79 -14.28 -1.70 -24.39
CA ILE A 79 -13.17 -1.55 -23.44
C ILE A 79 -12.18 -2.70 -23.58
N LEU A 80 -12.66 -3.95 -23.60
CA LEU A 80 -11.78 -5.13 -23.77
C LEU A 80 -11.00 -5.08 -25.07
N LYS A 81 -11.66 -4.72 -26.17
CA LYS A 81 -11.03 -4.58 -27.49
C LYS A 81 -10.00 -3.46 -27.51
N ALA A 82 -10.30 -2.31 -26.90
CA ALA A 82 -9.38 -1.18 -26.80
C ALA A 82 -8.14 -1.54 -25.97
N LEU A 83 -8.33 -2.21 -24.82
CA LEU A 83 -7.25 -2.70 -23.96
C LEU A 83 -6.32 -3.67 -24.69
N ARG A 84 -6.89 -4.62 -25.45
CA ARG A 84 -6.10 -5.56 -26.25
C ARG A 84 -5.35 -4.88 -27.38
N ALA A 85 -5.99 -3.94 -28.08
CA ALA A 85 -5.32 -3.16 -29.10
C ALA A 85 -4.15 -2.38 -28.51
N ALA A 86 -4.35 -1.71 -27.38
CA ALA A 86 -3.28 -1.03 -26.65
C ALA A 86 -2.16 -1.98 -26.25
N HIS A 87 -2.50 -3.17 -25.74
CA HIS A 87 -1.52 -4.18 -25.37
C HIS A 87 -0.72 -4.69 -26.56
N SER A 88 -1.36 -4.96 -27.70
CA SER A 88 -0.67 -5.36 -28.93
C SER A 88 0.29 -4.26 -29.44
N MET A 89 -0.12 -2.98 -29.35
CA MET A 89 0.76 -1.85 -29.68
C MET A 89 1.98 -1.80 -28.76
N TRP A 90 1.76 -1.96 -27.45
CA TRP A 90 2.84 -2.08 -26.47
C TRP A 90 3.79 -3.24 -26.77
N THR A 91 3.25 -4.41 -27.15
CA THR A 91 4.07 -5.57 -27.54
C THR A 91 4.92 -5.24 -28.76
N ILE A 92 4.37 -4.60 -29.80
CA ILE A 92 5.15 -4.19 -30.98
C ILE A 92 6.29 -3.26 -30.58
N LEU A 93 5.99 -2.23 -29.77
CA LEU A 93 6.96 -1.27 -29.28
C LEU A 93 8.10 -1.93 -28.50
N THR A 94 7.76 -2.81 -27.55
CA THR A 94 8.74 -3.45 -26.66
C THR A 94 9.51 -4.61 -27.30
N THR A 95 8.92 -5.34 -28.25
CA THR A 95 9.54 -6.55 -28.83
C THR A 95 10.25 -6.30 -30.16
N ILE A 96 9.68 -5.48 -31.04
CA ILE A 96 10.23 -5.21 -32.36
C ILE A 96 11.17 -4.01 -32.30
N PHE A 97 10.73 -2.94 -31.63
CA PHE A 97 11.48 -1.68 -31.56
C PHE A 97 12.30 -1.53 -30.29
N LEU A 98 12.20 -2.48 -29.34
CA LEU A 98 12.95 -2.52 -28.08
C LEU A 98 12.81 -1.24 -27.25
N THR A 99 11.70 -0.50 -27.40
CA THR A 99 11.46 0.71 -26.61
C THR A 99 11.00 0.33 -25.21
N VAL A 100 11.58 0.95 -24.19
CA VAL A 100 11.13 0.76 -22.80
C VAL A 100 9.89 1.62 -22.56
N THR A 101 8.71 1.01 -22.64
CA THR A 101 7.41 1.69 -22.50
C THR A 101 6.50 0.90 -21.59
N THR A 102 5.65 1.58 -20.83
CA THR A 102 4.57 0.96 -20.03
C THR A 102 3.27 0.89 -20.83
N ASN A 103 2.33 0.06 -20.38
CA ASN A 103 0.95 0.07 -20.84
C ASN A 103 0.01 0.14 -19.65
N TYR A 104 -0.72 1.24 -19.52
CA TYR A 104 -1.82 1.37 -18.58
C TYR A 104 -3.05 1.90 -19.31
N PHE A 105 -3.98 1.01 -19.65
CA PHE A 105 -5.10 1.32 -20.54
C PHE A 105 -4.62 1.91 -21.88
N ASP A 106 -4.89 3.19 -22.15
CA ASP A 106 -4.46 3.95 -23.32
C ASP A 106 -3.23 4.84 -23.05
N ASP A 107 -2.74 4.88 -21.81
CA ASP A 107 -1.55 5.63 -21.42
C ASP A 107 -0.27 4.81 -21.65
N PHE A 108 0.62 5.35 -22.49
CA PHE A 108 1.95 4.82 -22.78
C PHE A 108 3.00 5.77 -22.20
N ILE A 109 3.74 5.33 -21.18
CA ILE A 109 4.82 6.10 -20.58
C ILE A 109 6.14 5.47 -21.02
N SER A 110 6.92 6.23 -21.79
CA SER A 110 8.18 5.75 -22.35
C SER A 110 9.36 6.25 -21.54
N LEU A 111 10.37 5.40 -21.40
CA LEU A 111 11.63 5.68 -20.74
C LEU A 111 12.76 5.54 -21.77
N ALA A 112 13.67 6.49 -21.76
CA ALA A 112 14.82 6.50 -22.65
C ALA A 112 16.00 7.17 -21.94
N THR A 113 17.22 6.85 -22.37
CA THR A 113 18.38 7.68 -22.05
C THR A 113 18.25 9.03 -22.76
N GLU A 114 18.96 10.04 -22.26
CA GLU A 114 18.93 11.38 -22.87
C GLU A 114 19.32 11.34 -24.35
N SER A 115 20.35 10.55 -24.70
CA SER A 115 20.82 10.34 -26.07
C SER A 115 19.81 9.65 -26.98
N GLU A 116 18.92 8.82 -26.44
CA GLU A 116 17.95 8.04 -27.22
C GLU A 116 16.56 8.68 -27.25
N SER A 117 16.31 9.68 -26.40
CA SER A 117 14.99 10.29 -26.20
C SER A 117 14.30 10.70 -27.50
N GLN A 118 15.01 11.34 -28.42
CA GLN A 118 14.48 11.74 -29.73
C GLN A 118 14.15 10.54 -30.63
N SER A 119 14.99 9.50 -30.61
CA SER A 119 14.78 8.28 -31.39
C SER A 119 13.58 7.50 -30.87
N VAL A 120 13.44 7.40 -29.54
CA VAL A 120 12.30 6.73 -28.89
C VAL A 120 11.01 7.50 -29.14
N ASP A 121 11.00 8.83 -28.98
CA ASP A 121 9.83 9.67 -29.29
C ASP A 121 9.37 9.47 -30.75
N PHE A 122 10.31 9.56 -31.70
CA PHE A 122 10.02 9.34 -33.12
C PHE A 122 9.44 7.95 -33.36
N THR A 123 10.04 6.91 -32.77
CA THR A 123 9.64 5.52 -32.98
C THR A 123 8.24 5.24 -32.44
N VAL A 124 7.94 5.69 -31.21
CA VAL A 124 6.61 5.52 -30.61
C VAL A 124 5.55 6.22 -31.46
N LYS A 125 5.81 7.47 -31.87
CA LYS A 125 4.89 8.24 -32.72
C LYS A 125 4.70 7.56 -34.09
N ALA A 126 5.77 7.08 -34.72
CA ALA A 126 5.71 6.42 -36.02
C ALA A 126 4.88 5.12 -35.96
N VAL A 127 5.08 4.28 -34.95
CA VAL A 127 4.30 3.04 -34.76
C VAL A 127 2.82 3.34 -34.59
N LEU A 128 2.47 4.29 -33.71
CA LEU A 128 1.07 4.67 -33.50
C LEU A 128 0.43 5.22 -34.79
N ARG A 129 1.15 6.05 -35.56
CA ARG A 129 0.67 6.55 -36.87
C ARG A 129 0.47 5.42 -37.88
N MET A 130 1.43 4.50 -38.00
CA MET A 130 1.34 3.37 -38.94
C MET A 130 0.15 2.46 -38.64
N LEU A 131 -0.18 2.28 -37.37
CA LEU A 131 -1.33 1.50 -36.92
C LEU A 131 -2.66 2.29 -37.00
N GLY A 132 -2.61 3.57 -37.41
CA GLY A 132 -3.78 4.43 -37.51
C GLY A 132 -4.34 4.87 -36.16
N TRP A 133 -3.58 4.75 -35.08
CA TRP A 133 -3.99 5.19 -33.75
C TRP A 133 -3.98 6.72 -33.69
N LYS A 134 -5.05 7.32 -33.17
CA LYS A 134 -5.14 8.76 -32.97
C LYS A 134 -4.64 9.09 -31.57
N PHE A 135 -3.60 9.91 -31.48
CA PHE A 135 -3.00 10.32 -30.21
C PHE A 135 -2.63 11.81 -30.25
N ALA A 136 -2.36 12.39 -29.09
CA ALA A 136 -1.80 13.74 -29.02
C ALA A 136 -0.31 13.66 -29.34
N GLU A 137 0.15 14.34 -30.39
CA GLU A 137 1.58 14.31 -30.75
C GLU A 137 2.40 15.32 -29.94
N ASP A 138 1.76 16.42 -29.53
CA ASP A 138 2.37 17.54 -28.82
C ASP A 138 1.41 18.12 -27.76
N GLY A 139 1.95 19.01 -26.93
CA GLY A 139 1.20 19.77 -25.93
C GLY A 139 1.12 19.08 -24.57
N PRO A 140 0.21 19.50 -23.67
CA PRO A 140 0.19 19.05 -22.28
C PRO A 140 -0.03 17.54 -22.11
N LYS A 141 -0.62 16.88 -23.12
CA LYS A 141 -0.88 15.43 -23.13
C LYS A 141 0.26 14.61 -23.72
N ALA A 142 1.19 15.26 -24.42
CA ALA A 142 2.39 14.65 -24.98
C ALA A 142 3.57 15.62 -24.79
N PRO A 143 3.97 15.86 -23.54
CA PRO A 143 5.13 16.68 -23.25
C PRO A 143 6.40 16.00 -23.76
N PRO A 144 7.46 16.76 -24.06
CA PRO A 144 8.76 16.18 -24.40
C PRO A 144 9.32 15.36 -23.24
N PHE A 145 10.26 14.47 -23.55
CA PHE A 145 11.02 13.73 -22.54
C PHE A 145 11.61 14.68 -21.50
N SER A 146 11.46 14.31 -20.23
CA SER A 146 11.87 15.11 -19.09
C SER A 146 12.29 14.18 -17.95
N PRO A 147 13.27 14.57 -17.11
CA PRO A 147 13.62 13.82 -15.90
C PRO A 147 12.47 13.76 -14.89
N LYS A 148 11.48 14.66 -15.00
CA LYS A 148 10.25 14.66 -14.20
C LYS A 148 9.03 14.57 -15.10
N VAL A 149 8.18 13.58 -14.88
CA VAL A 149 6.95 13.35 -15.65
C VAL A 149 5.76 13.28 -14.72
N THR A 150 4.63 13.87 -15.12
CA THR A 150 3.35 13.65 -14.45
C THR A 150 2.55 12.65 -15.26
N ALA A 151 2.28 11.49 -14.70
CA ALA A 151 1.52 10.43 -15.35
C ALA A 151 0.65 9.70 -14.33
N LEU A 152 -0.51 9.17 -14.76
CA LEU A 152 -1.44 8.42 -13.91
C LEU A 152 -1.86 9.15 -12.62
N GLY A 153 -1.78 10.48 -12.61
CA GLY A 153 -2.12 11.32 -11.46
C GLY A 153 -1.02 11.48 -10.41
N VAL A 154 0.21 11.05 -10.70
CA VAL A 154 1.40 11.18 -9.82
C VAL A 154 2.56 11.86 -10.55
N ALA A 155 3.46 12.48 -9.80
CA ALA A 155 4.72 13.03 -10.31
C ALA A 155 5.83 12.00 -10.08
N ILE A 156 6.55 11.64 -11.14
CA ILE A 156 7.64 10.67 -11.13
C ILE A 156 8.92 11.39 -11.52
N ASP A 157 9.94 11.32 -10.67
CA ASP A 157 11.29 11.81 -10.92
C ASP A 157 12.23 10.62 -11.18
N VAL A 158 12.80 10.61 -12.38
CA VAL A 158 13.75 9.59 -12.87
C VAL A 158 15.14 10.17 -13.12
N SER A 159 15.42 11.40 -12.68
CA SER A 159 16.74 12.05 -12.84
C SER A 159 17.92 11.21 -12.33
N ARG A 160 17.68 10.43 -11.26
CA ARG A 160 18.67 9.55 -10.62
C ARG A 160 18.41 8.06 -10.86
N LEU A 161 17.60 7.72 -11.87
CA LEU A 161 17.27 6.33 -12.15
C LEU A 161 18.52 5.50 -12.50
N HIS A 162 19.49 6.10 -13.20
CA HIS A 162 20.79 5.50 -13.50
C HIS A 162 21.63 5.17 -12.25
N GLN A 163 21.32 5.81 -11.11
CA GLN A 163 21.92 5.52 -9.79
C GLN A 163 21.08 4.52 -8.99
N GLY A 164 20.03 3.96 -9.60
CA GLY A 164 19.10 3.05 -8.95
C GLY A 164 18.11 3.75 -8.02
N LEU A 165 17.75 5.02 -8.28
CA LEU A 165 16.80 5.78 -7.46
C LEU A 165 15.75 6.51 -8.32
N SER A 166 14.48 6.30 -8.01
CA SER A 166 13.35 7.08 -8.54
C SER A 166 12.48 7.59 -7.40
N LEU A 167 11.92 8.79 -7.56
CA LEU A 167 11.05 9.40 -6.57
C LEU A 167 9.64 9.54 -7.13
N ILE A 168 8.64 9.22 -6.33
CA ILE A 168 7.23 9.29 -6.68
C ILE A 168 6.54 10.19 -5.67
N ASP A 169 5.78 11.18 -6.15
CA ASP A 169 5.07 12.13 -5.30
C ASP A 169 3.67 12.45 -5.85
N ASN A 170 2.85 13.08 -5.02
CA ASN A 170 1.65 13.74 -5.46
C ASN A 170 1.98 14.95 -6.34
N THR A 171 1.18 15.17 -7.39
CA THR A 171 1.29 16.38 -8.21
C THR A 171 1.09 17.64 -7.38
N GLU A 172 1.82 18.72 -7.68
CA GLU A 172 1.73 20.01 -6.96
C GLU A 172 0.30 20.55 -6.88
N LYS A 173 -0.45 20.47 -7.99
CA LYS A 173 -1.86 20.87 -8.04
C LYS A 173 -2.70 20.16 -6.97
N ARG A 174 -2.50 18.85 -6.81
CA ARG A 174 -3.26 18.04 -5.86
C ARG A 174 -2.87 18.34 -4.41
N THR A 175 -1.57 18.49 -4.18
CA THR A 175 -1.02 18.92 -2.89
C THR A 175 -1.60 20.27 -2.48
N ALA A 176 -1.67 21.24 -3.39
CA ALA A 176 -2.26 22.55 -3.15
C ALA A 176 -3.77 22.47 -2.84
N GLU A 177 -4.55 21.82 -3.71
CA GLU A 177 -6.00 21.67 -3.51
C GLU A 177 -6.36 20.97 -2.19
N LEU A 178 -5.59 19.94 -1.81
CA LEU A 178 -5.81 19.19 -0.58
C LEU A 178 -5.42 20.00 0.65
N SER A 179 -4.30 20.72 0.58
CA SER A 179 -3.83 21.62 1.63
C SER A 179 -4.85 22.71 1.93
N GLU A 180 -5.36 23.39 0.89
CA GLU A 180 -6.39 24.41 1.01
C GLU A 180 -7.70 23.86 1.61
N THR A 181 -8.10 22.66 1.16
CA THR A 181 -9.31 22.00 1.68
C THR A 181 -9.18 21.68 3.17
N ILE A 182 -8.02 21.16 3.60
CA ILE A 182 -7.79 20.82 5.01
C ILE A 182 -7.72 22.08 5.87
N ALA A 183 -7.05 23.14 5.40
CA ALA A 183 -6.99 24.42 6.10
C ALA A 183 -8.40 24.99 6.35
N ALA A 184 -9.26 25.01 5.33
CA ALA A 184 -10.63 25.52 5.46
C ALA A 184 -11.47 24.78 6.52
N PHE A 185 -11.32 23.46 6.65
CA PHE A 185 -12.02 22.69 7.69
C PHE A 185 -11.43 22.90 9.08
N THR A 186 -10.11 23.07 9.17
CA THR A 186 -9.42 23.34 10.44
C THR A 186 -9.83 24.71 10.97
N ASP A 187 -9.86 25.73 10.11
CA ASP A 187 -10.24 27.10 10.43
C ASP A 187 -11.73 27.22 10.81
N SER A 188 -12.62 26.63 10.00
CA SER A 188 -14.06 26.65 10.29
C SER A 188 -14.46 25.76 11.46
N GLY A 189 -13.67 24.72 11.75
CA GLY A 189 -13.95 23.73 12.78
C GLY A 189 -15.20 22.88 12.52
N ARG A 190 -15.68 22.87 11.27
CA ARG A 190 -16.90 22.18 10.86
C ARG A 190 -16.64 21.36 9.61
N MET A 191 -17.15 20.13 9.63
CA MET A 191 -17.10 19.19 8.51
C MET A 191 -18.43 18.44 8.44
N SER A 192 -19.19 18.72 7.37
CA SER A 192 -20.43 17.99 7.09
C SER A 192 -20.14 16.59 6.55
N LYS A 193 -21.17 15.74 6.49
CA LYS A 193 -21.07 14.40 5.88
C LYS A 193 -20.60 14.45 4.42
N LYS A 194 -21.12 15.40 3.65
CA LYS A 194 -20.76 15.59 2.24
C LYS A 194 -19.30 16.03 2.08
N ASP A 195 -18.85 16.91 2.98
CA ASP A 195 -17.48 17.39 3.02
C ASP A 195 -16.50 16.26 3.38
N ALA A 196 -16.85 15.45 4.39
CA ALA A 196 -16.07 14.30 4.81
C ALA A 196 -15.92 13.26 3.67
N LEU A 197 -17.00 12.97 2.92
CA LEU A 197 -16.92 12.08 1.75
C LEU A 197 -16.00 12.63 0.65
N ARG A 198 -16.08 13.94 0.37
CA ARG A 198 -15.22 14.60 -0.62
C ARG A 198 -13.75 14.60 -0.18
N LEU A 199 -13.48 14.93 1.08
CA LEU A 199 -12.13 14.95 1.64
C LEU A 199 -11.54 13.53 1.66
N ARG A 200 -12.33 12.53 2.08
CA ARG A 200 -11.93 11.12 2.06
C ARG A 200 -11.45 10.68 0.67
N GLY A 201 -12.20 10.97 -0.39
CA GLY A 201 -11.80 10.59 -1.75
C GLY A 201 -10.47 11.21 -2.17
N ARG A 202 -10.24 12.48 -1.81
CA ARG A 202 -8.99 13.19 -2.08
C ARG A 202 -7.82 12.64 -1.26
N MET A 203 -8.01 12.41 0.03
CA MET A 203 -7.02 11.82 0.93
C MET A 203 -6.64 10.40 0.51
N GLN A 204 -7.60 9.57 0.09
CA GLN A 204 -7.35 8.19 -0.31
C GLN A 204 -6.36 8.12 -1.47
N PHE A 205 -6.54 8.95 -2.50
CA PHE A 205 -5.59 8.99 -3.60
C PHE A 205 -4.22 9.52 -3.13
N ALA A 206 -4.20 10.64 -2.40
CA ALA A 206 -2.95 11.26 -1.97
C ALA A 206 -2.11 10.35 -1.06
N SER A 207 -2.80 9.59 -0.19
CA SER A 207 -2.18 8.63 0.72
C SER A 207 -1.41 7.52 0.01
N GLY A 208 -1.74 7.20 -1.24
CA GLY A 208 -1.02 6.20 -2.02
C GLY A 208 0.44 6.57 -2.30
N GLN A 209 0.76 7.87 -2.31
CA GLN A 209 2.12 8.37 -2.59
C GLN A 209 2.85 8.87 -1.35
N VAL A 210 2.12 9.11 -0.26
CA VAL A 210 2.72 9.37 1.05
C VAL A 210 3.34 8.07 1.57
N PHE A 211 4.53 8.17 2.17
CA PHE A 211 5.18 7.02 2.77
C PHE A 211 4.46 6.59 4.07
N GLY A 212 4.55 5.31 4.45
CA GLY A 212 4.06 4.84 5.74
C GLY A 212 2.53 4.84 5.90
N ARG A 213 2.07 4.55 7.11
CA ARG A 213 0.65 4.26 7.38
C ARG A 213 -0.10 5.37 8.12
N VAL A 214 0.57 6.48 8.46
CA VAL A 214 -0.05 7.63 9.15
C VAL A 214 -1.22 8.20 8.34
N ALA A 215 -1.02 8.35 7.03
CA ALA A 215 -2.04 8.85 6.10
C ALA A 215 -3.33 8.01 6.13
N LYS A 216 -3.20 6.68 6.28
CA LYS A 216 -4.33 5.74 6.42
C LYS A 216 -5.09 5.97 7.71
N ARG A 217 -4.39 6.16 8.83
CA ARG A 217 -5.02 6.47 10.14
C ARG A 217 -5.82 7.78 10.09
N CYS A 218 -5.23 8.85 9.55
CA CYS A 218 -5.93 10.12 9.40
C CYS A 218 -7.18 9.96 8.51
N SER A 219 -7.08 9.18 7.43
CA SER A 219 -8.20 8.89 6.54
C SER A 219 -9.31 8.09 7.23
N ALA A 220 -8.98 7.20 8.16
CA ALA A 220 -9.96 6.44 8.93
C ALA A 220 -10.84 7.35 9.80
N SER A 221 -10.25 8.36 10.46
CA SER A 221 -10.99 9.34 11.26
C SER A 221 -11.96 10.17 10.41
N VAL A 222 -11.53 10.63 9.23
CA VAL A 222 -12.39 11.34 8.27
C VAL A 222 -13.47 10.42 7.70
N THR A 223 -13.15 9.15 7.47
CA THR A 223 -14.12 8.14 7.00
C THR A 223 -15.20 7.89 8.05
N GLN A 224 -14.82 7.74 9.32
CA GLN A 224 -15.77 7.59 10.42
C GLN A 224 -16.73 8.78 10.47
N ARG A 225 -16.21 10.01 10.34
CA ARG A 225 -17.04 11.22 10.26
C ARG A 225 -18.03 11.20 9.10
N ALA A 226 -17.68 10.59 7.97
CA ALA A 226 -18.56 10.48 6.82
C ALA A 226 -19.78 9.57 7.04
N TYR A 227 -19.78 8.74 8.09
CA TYR A 227 -20.90 7.84 8.41
C TYR A 227 -21.61 8.19 9.73
N GLU A 228 -21.04 9.06 10.55
CA GLU A 228 -21.66 9.56 11.78
C GLU A 228 -22.79 10.57 11.50
N ALA A 229 -23.85 10.50 12.29
CA ALA A 229 -24.86 11.54 12.36
C ALA A 229 -24.38 12.67 13.28
N GLY A 230 -24.57 13.93 12.87
CA GLY A 230 -24.16 15.06 13.70
C GLY A 230 -24.41 16.42 13.03
N ASP A 231 -24.21 17.48 13.82
CA ASP A 231 -24.48 18.87 13.45
C ASP A 231 -23.40 19.50 12.55
N GLY A 232 -22.36 18.76 12.16
CA GLY A 232 -21.22 19.28 11.41
C GLY A 232 -20.04 19.73 12.26
N ARG A 233 -20.15 19.83 13.60
CA ARG A 233 -19.01 20.21 14.46
C ARG A 233 -17.93 19.13 14.48
N MET A 234 -16.67 19.55 14.43
CA MET A 234 -15.52 18.63 14.54
C MET A 234 -15.08 18.51 16.01
N PRO A 235 -15.15 17.31 16.62
CA PRO A 235 -14.53 17.03 17.91
C PRO A 235 -13.00 17.21 17.86
N GLU A 236 -12.37 17.48 19.00
CA GLU A 236 -10.92 17.68 19.08
C GLU A 236 -10.13 16.47 18.53
N ALA A 237 -10.60 15.26 18.83
CA ALA A 237 -10.03 14.01 18.31
C ALA A 237 -10.06 13.92 16.77
N LEU A 238 -11.03 14.56 16.12
CA LEU A 238 -11.12 14.63 14.65
C LEU A 238 -10.26 15.76 14.08
N ARG A 239 -10.02 16.86 14.80
CA ARG A 239 -9.23 18.01 14.32
C ARG A 239 -7.75 17.70 14.15
N SER A 240 -7.20 16.84 15.00
CA SER A 240 -5.81 16.41 14.91
C SER A 240 -5.52 15.63 13.63
N SER A 241 -6.46 14.84 13.12
CA SER A 241 -6.23 13.95 11.97
C SER A 241 -5.98 14.69 10.64
N PRO A 242 -6.82 15.65 10.20
CA PRO A 242 -6.53 16.49 9.04
C PRO A 242 -5.25 17.30 9.23
N THR A 243 -4.99 17.84 10.42
CA THR A 243 -3.78 18.61 10.71
C THR A 243 -2.52 17.77 10.54
N ILE A 244 -2.50 16.54 11.06
CA ILE A 244 -1.39 15.60 10.85
C ILE A 244 -1.25 15.29 9.36
N PHE A 245 -2.35 15.01 8.65
CA PHE A 245 -2.30 14.73 7.21
C PHE A 245 -1.76 15.92 6.41
N PHE A 246 -2.12 17.14 6.78
CA PHE A 246 -1.56 18.36 6.22
C PHE A 246 -0.05 18.42 6.45
N GLY A 247 0.41 18.17 7.67
CA GLY A 247 1.84 18.06 7.98
C GLY A 247 2.56 17.06 7.08
N LEU A 248 2.00 15.86 6.89
CA LEU A 248 2.58 14.83 6.01
C LEU A 248 2.72 15.30 4.56
N ILE A 249 1.72 16.00 4.02
CA ILE A 249 1.78 16.57 2.66
C ILE A 249 2.86 17.66 2.58
N GLN A 250 2.93 18.54 3.60
CA GLN A 250 3.85 19.67 3.62
C GLN A 250 5.31 19.26 3.81
N MET A 251 5.58 18.11 4.43
CA MET A 251 6.93 17.57 4.57
C MET A 251 7.56 17.26 3.20
N LYS A 252 6.76 17.08 2.13
CA LYS A 252 7.24 16.82 0.75
C LYS A 252 8.31 15.73 0.70
N ILE A 253 8.13 14.66 1.47
CA ILE A 253 8.99 13.47 1.39
C ILE A 253 8.39 12.57 0.32
N PRO A 254 8.95 12.55 -0.90
CA PRO A 254 8.46 11.68 -1.95
C PRO A 254 8.76 10.22 -1.60
N ARG A 255 7.92 9.32 -2.08
CA ARG A 255 8.18 7.88 -2.01
C ARG A 255 9.41 7.55 -2.85
N SER A 256 10.44 7.00 -2.22
CA SER A 256 11.64 6.54 -2.93
C SER A 256 11.52 5.07 -3.34
N LEU A 257 11.75 4.78 -4.61
CA LEU A 257 12.06 3.44 -5.11
C LEU A 257 13.57 3.37 -5.34
N SER A 258 14.24 2.45 -4.64
CA SER A 258 15.69 2.29 -4.78
C SER A 258 16.10 0.83 -4.92
N THR A 259 17.34 0.58 -5.35
CA THR A 259 17.92 -0.78 -5.36
C THR A 259 17.93 -1.41 -3.96
N LYS A 260 17.99 -0.62 -2.88
CA LYS A 260 17.86 -1.11 -1.50
C LYS A 260 16.50 -1.75 -1.23
N SER A 261 15.47 -1.36 -1.96
CA SER A 261 14.12 -1.94 -1.86
C SER A 261 14.05 -3.38 -2.38
N THR A 262 15.15 -3.94 -2.88
CA THR A 262 15.27 -5.37 -3.22
C THR A 262 15.82 -6.23 -2.07
N SER A 263 16.35 -5.60 -1.03
CA SER A 263 16.88 -6.28 0.17
C SER A 263 15.89 -6.18 1.32
N THR A 264 15.67 -7.30 2.01
CA THR A 264 14.77 -7.38 3.16
C THR A 264 15.58 -7.66 4.43
N SER A 265 15.42 -6.83 5.45
CA SER A 265 15.97 -7.10 6.79
C SER A 265 14.85 -7.51 7.74
N PHE A 266 15.19 -8.28 8.76
CA PHE A 266 14.24 -8.79 9.74
C PHE A 266 14.61 -8.27 11.13
N ILE A 267 13.62 -7.78 11.86
CA ILE A 267 13.75 -7.37 13.25
C ILE A 267 12.91 -8.32 14.08
N PHE A 268 13.49 -8.93 15.10
CA PHE A 268 12.77 -9.67 16.13
C PHE A 268 12.77 -8.82 17.38
N THR A 269 11.61 -8.68 18.03
CA THR A 269 11.48 -7.92 19.28
C THR A 269 10.74 -8.74 20.31
N ASP A 270 11.10 -8.51 21.56
CA ASP A 270 10.40 -9.08 22.70
C ASP A 270 10.56 -8.21 23.95
N ALA A 271 9.69 -8.41 24.94
CA ALA A 271 9.84 -7.82 26.26
C ALA A 271 9.49 -8.81 27.36
N SER A 272 10.12 -8.64 28.52
CA SER A 272 9.83 -9.38 29.74
C SER A 272 9.34 -8.42 30.83
N HIS A 273 8.41 -8.87 31.66
CA HIS A 273 7.93 -8.10 32.82
C HIS A 273 7.57 -9.04 33.97
N GLU A 274 8.34 -8.97 35.05
CA GLU A 274 8.20 -9.80 36.24
C GLU A 274 7.75 -8.93 37.43
N PRO A 275 6.44 -8.79 37.67
CA PRO A 275 5.90 -7.89 38.69
C PRO A 275 6.05 -8.40 40.14
N ASP A 276 6.29 -9.70 40.32
CA ASP A 276 6.27 -10.37 41.63
C ASP A 276 7.67 -10.66 42.20
N ALA A 277 8.74 -10.19 41.55
CA ALA A 277 10.10 -10.27 42.08
C ALA A 277 10.33 -9.23 43.20
N GLU A 278 11.37 -9.41 44.04
CA GLU A 278 11.73 -8.46 45.12
C GLU A 278 11.91 -7.02 44.60
N ARG A 279 12.20 -6.88 43.30
CA ARG A 279 12.17 -5.64 42.52
C ARG A 279 11.42 -5.93 41.22
N THR A 280 10.46 -5.09 40.84
CA THR A 280 9.82 -5.17 39.52
C THR A 280 10.89 -5.03 38.43
N THR A 281 11.14 -6.10 37.69
CA THR A 281 12.11 -6.10 36.58
C THR A 281 11.36 -6.18 35.25
N ALA A 282 11.70 -5.26 34.35
CA ALA A 282 11.19 -5.25 32.99
C ALA A 282 12.36 -5.12 32.02
N GLY A 283 12.45 -6.02 31.04
CA GLY A 283 13.51 -6.03 30.05
C GLY A 283 12.95 -5.92 28.64
N ILE A 284 13.71 -5.30 27.75
CA ILE A 284 13.43 -5.26 26.31
C ILE A 284 14.59 -5.83 25.52
N GLY A 285 14.27 -6.60 24.49
CA GLY A 285 15.23 -7.24 23.61
C GLY A 285 14.84 -7.07 22.15
N ALA A 286 15.83 -6.92 21.29
CA ALA A 286 15.61 -7.09 19.86
C ALA A 286 16.86 -7.57 19.13
N VAL A 287 16.65 -8.27 18.01
CA VAL A 287 17.70 -8.79 17.14
C VAL A 287 17.43 -8.37 15.70
N LEU A 288 18.42 -7.75 15.06
CA LEU A 288 18.43 -7.42 13.64
C LEU A 288 19.12 -8.54 12.86
N VAL A 289 18.42 -9.03 11.84
CA VAL A 289 18.89 -10.05 10.91
C VAL A 289 18.91 -9.48 9.49
N ASN A 290 19.98 -9.70 8.73
CA ASN A 290 20.11 -9.20 7.37
C ASN A 290 19.36 -10.09 6.35
N HIS A 291 19.43 -9.70 5.07
CA HIS A 291 18.79 -10.38 3.94
C HIS A 291 19.32 -11.80 3.66
N VAL A 292 20.46 -12.18 4.24
CA VAL A 292 21.06 -13.53 4.11
C VAL A 292 20.74 -14.41 5.34
N GLY A 293 20.06 -13.86 6.35
CA GLY A 293 19.72 -14.58 7.58
C GLY A 293 20.76 -14.48 8.69
N GLU A 294 21.77 -13.62 8.56
CA GLU A 294 22.80 -13.43 9.59
C GLU A 294 22.34 -12.44 10.66
N LYS A 295 22.61 -12.76 11.93
CA LYS A 295 22.32 -11.90 13.09
C LYS A 295 23.37 -10.78 13.15
N VAL A 296 22.98 -9.57 12.78
CA VAL A 296 23.90 -8.42 12.61
C VAL A 296 24.15 -7.70 13.93
N SER A 297 23.08 -7.35 14.62
CA SER A 297 23.16 -6.61 15.87
C SER A 297 21.94 -6.84 16.74
N PHE A 298 22.09 -6.66 18.05
CA PHE A 298 21.00 -6.83 19.00
C PHE A 298 21.09 -5.78 20.13
N PHE A 299 20.01 -5.60 20.88
CA PHE A 299 20.05 -4.91 22.17
C PHE A 299 19.34 -5.72 23.24
N SER A 300 19.68 -5.44 24.50
CA SER A 300 19.14 -6.10 25.69
C SER A 300 19.33 -5.13 26.85
N GLU A 301 18.24 -4.46 27.23
CA GLU A 301 18.27 -3.35 28.20
C GLU A 301 17.13 -3.46 29.21
N GLU A 302 17.42 -3.11 30.46
CA GLU A 302 16.45 -3.04 31.55
C GLU A 302 15.69 -1.71 31.48
N LEU A 303 14.37 -1.75 31.57
CA LEU A 303 13.54 -0.57 31.65
C LEU A 303 13.55 -0.02 33.08
N THR A 304 13.99 1.23 33.23
CA THR A 304 13.97 1.92 34.53
C THR A 304 12.54 2.24 34.97
N ASP A 305 12.32 2.43 36.28
CA ASP A 305 11.02 2.82 36.83
C ASP A 305 10.46 4.09 36.17
N GLU A 306 11.33 5.04 35.83
CA GLU A 306 10.97 6.26 35.11
C GLU A 306 10.34 5.94 33.74
N VAL A 307 10.93 5.02 32.99
CA VAL A 307 10.42 4.60 31.68
C VAL A 307 9.09 3.87 31.84
N LEU A 308 9.01 2.93 32.79
CA LEU A 308 7.78 2.19 33.08
C LEU A 308 6.65 3.12 33.48
N MET A 309 6.91 4.13 34.33
CA MET A 309 5.91 5.13 34.70
C MET A 309 5.43 5.94 33.50
N LYS A 310 6.32 6.28 32.57
CA LYS A 310 5.99 7.10 31.40
C LYS A 310 5.15 6.31 30.38
N ILE A 311 5.50 5.06 30.11
CA ILE A 311 4.74 4.20 29.19
C ILE A 311 3.47 3.64 29.84
N ASN A 312 3.36 3.63 31.18
CA ASN A 312 2.18 3.20 31.92
C ASN A 312 1.51 4.34 32.70
N ALA A 313 1.13 5.42 32.01
CA ALA A 313 0.44 6.56 32.63
C ALA A 313 -0.85 6.16 33.39
N SER A 314 -1.53 5.11 32.92
CA SER A 314 -2.76 4.58 33.53
C SER A 314 -2.53 3.69 34.76
N LYS A 315 -1.27 3.46 35.18
CA LYS A 315 -0.89 2.64 36.36
C LYS A 315 -1.51 1.24 36.38
N ARG A 316 -1.50 0.56 35.23
CA ARG A 316 -1.96 -0.84 35.11
C ARG A 316 -0.96 -1.80 35.78
N LYS A 317 -1.47 -2.91 36.32
CA LYS A 317 -0.64 -3.97 36.95
C LYS A 317 0.19 -4.76 35.93
N ALA A 318 -0.38 -5.05 34.77
CA ALA A 318 0.30 -5.71 33.66
C ALA A 318 0.56 -4.69 32.55
N ILE A 319 1.83 -4.55 32.17
CA ILE A 319 2.31 -3.57 31.16
C ILE A 319 3.13 -4.23 30.05
N ILE A 320 3.03 -5.56 29.93
CA ILE A 320 3.78 -6.34 28.95
C ILE A 320 3.52 -5.86 27.52
N PHE A 321 2.26 -5.55 27.21
CA PHE A 321 1.84 -5.01 25.93
C PHE A 321 2.55 -3.70 25.60
N GLU A 322 2.62 -2.75 26.53
CA GLU A 322 3.34 -1.49 26.36
C GLU A 322 4.86 -1.70 26.24
N CYS A 323 5.44 -2.66 26.97
CA CYS A 323 6.87 -2.96 26.93
C CYS A 323 7.29 -3.56 25.58
N GLU A 324 6.54 -4.53 25.05
CA GLU A 324 6.80 -5.11 23.72
C GLU A 324 6.64 -4.06 22.62
N PHE A 325 5.62 -3.20 22.72
CA PHE A 325 5.43 -2.09 21.78
C PHE A 325 6.61 -1.12 21.83
N PHE A 326 7.10 -0.82 23.03
CA PHE A 326 8.26 0.03 23.25
C PHE A 326 9.56 -0.62 22.74
N ALA A 327 9.70 -1.94 22.81
CA ALA A 327 10.82 -2.67 22.22
C ALA A 327 10.85 -2.49 20.69
N VAL A 328 9.69 -2.56 20.02
CA VAL A 328 9.58 -2.23 18.58
C VAL A 328 10.01 -0.80 18.31
N PHE A 329 9.54 0.16 19.09
CA PHE A 329 9.93 1.56 18.93
C PHE A 329 11.46 1.76 19.07
N CYS A 330 12.07 1.18 20.09
CA CYS A 330 13.52 1.27 20.31
C CYS A 330 14.31 0.67 19.14
N ALA A 331 13.87 -0.50 18.63
CA ALA A 331 14.42 -1.12 17.43
C ALA A 331 14.34 -0.19 16.21
N MET A 332 13.21 0.48 16.01
CA MET A 332 13.03 1.45 14.93
C MET A 332 14.01 2.63 15.04
N CYS A 333 14.17 3.20 16.24
CA CYS A 333 15.10 4.30 16.49
C CYS A 333 16.56 3.90 16.20
N LEU A 334 17.02 2.80 16.79
CA LEU A 334 18.43 2.39 16.71
C LEU A 334 18.85 1.98 15.30
N TRP A 335 17.92 1.41 14.54
CA TRP A 335 18.21 0.92 13.18
C TRP A 335 17.72 1.84 12.07
N LYS A 336 17.15 3.02 12.38
CA LYS A 336 16.66 4.03 11.42
C LYS A 336 17.60 4.23 10.24
N GLY A 337 18.87 4.54 10.53
CA GLY A 337 19.89 4.81 9.51
C GLY A 337 20.33 3.58 8.71
N LYS A 338 20.35 2.39 9.34
CA LYS A 338 20.74 1.14 8.67
C LYS A 338 19.66 0.64 7.71
N LEU A 339 18.40 0.90 8.02
CA LEU A 339 17.25 0.32 7.32
C LEU A 339 16.51 1.32 6.42
N ALA A 340 16.98 2.57 6.35
CA ALA A 340 16.42 3.59 5.46
C ALA A 340 16.38 3.10 4.00
N GLY A 341 15.17 3.05 3.44
CA GLY A 341 14.91 2.60 2.07
C GLY A 341 14.92 1.08 1.83
N CYS A 342 15.13 0.26 2.87
CA CYS A 342 15.04 -1.20 2.81
C CYS A 342 13.62 -1.70 3.07
N ASN A 343 13.32 -2.94 2.67
CA ASN A 343 12.15 -3.65 3.19
C ASN A 343 12.49 -4.17 4.58
N VAL A 344 11.58 -4.00 5.53
CA VAL A 344 11.79 -4.42 6.93
C VAL A 344 10.64 -5.30 7.36
N VAL A 345 10.93 -6.49 7.88
CA VAL A 345 9.94 -7.39 8.48
C VAL A 345 10.15 -7.39 9.99
N ILE A 346 9.17 -6.89 10.74
CA ILE A 346 9.18 -6.88 12.20
C ILE A 346 8.40 -8.09 12.70
N HIS A 347 9.06 -8.92 13.48
CA HIS A 347 8.52 -10.09 14.16
C HIS A 347 8.28 -9.76 15.63
N THR A 348 7.02 -9.88 16.05
CA THR A 348 6.58 -9.77 17.45
C THR A 348 5.75 -11.01 17.78
N ASP A 349 5.75 -11.48 19.02
CA ASP A 349 4.93 -12.61 19.45
C ASP A 349 3.58 -12.18 20.05
N ASN A 350 3.35 -10.87 20.22
CA ASN A 350 2.10 -10.30 20.69
C ASN A 350 1.18 -9.84 19.53
N ASP A 351 0.04 -10.52 19.40
CA ASP A 351 -0.99 -10.18 18.40
C ASP A 351 -1.53 -8.76 18.58
N GLY A 352 -1.68 -8.28 19.80
CA GLY A 352 -2.15 -6.93 20.07
C GLY A 352 -1.21 -5.87 19.50
N VAL A 353 0.12 -6.06 19.61
CA VAL A 353 1.12 -5.13 19.07
C VAL A 353 1.04 -5.16 17.54
N ARG A 354 1.04 -6.38 16.96
CA ARG A 354 0.88 -6.59 15.52
C ARG A 354 -0.39 -5.91 14.98
N ASP A 355 -1.54 -6.19 15.59
CA ASP A 355 -2.84 -5.71 15.13
C ASP A 355 -2.94 -4.18 15.30
N SER A 356 -2.32 -3.62 16.34
CA SER A 356 -2.25 -2.17 16.54
C SER A 356 -1.44 -1.48 15.43
N PHE A 357 -0.33 -2.08 15.00
CA PHE A 357 0.46 -1.59 13.87
C PHE A 357 -0.28 -1.74 12.53
N ILE A 358 -0.95 -2.87 12.28
CA ILE A 358 -1.69 -3.13 11.04
C ILE A 358 -2.88 -2.16 10.89
N SER A 359 -3.64 -1.99 11.96
CA SER A 359 -4.78 -1.08 12.01
C SER A 359 -4.38 0.38 12.15
N CYS A 360 -3.13 0.65 12.59
CA CYS A 360 -2.64 1.96 12.98
C CYS A 360 -3.51 2.61 14.07
N HIS A 361 -4.07 1.78 14.94
CA HIS A 361 -4.97 2.16 16.00
C HIS A 361 -4.74 1.28 17.21
N THR A 362 -4.93 1.83 18.42
CA THR A 362 -4.95 1.05 19.65
C THR A 362 -5.95 1.67 20.61
N THR A 363 -6.61 0.82 21.40
CA THR A 363 -7.50 1.25 22.48
C THR A 363 -6.73 1.56 23.77
N SER A 364 -5.45 1.19 23.86
CA SER A 364 -4.62 1.53 25.00
C SER A 364 -4.14 2.98 24.90
N ALA A 365 -4.63 3.83 25.80
CA ALA A 365 -4.17 5.22 25.92
C ALA A 365 -2.66 5.32 26.22
N ASN A 366 -2.11 4.30 26.88
CA ASN A 366 -0.68 4.18 27.19
C ASN A 366 0.18 3.90 25.95
N ALA A 367 -0.29 3.02 25.05
CA ALA A 367 0.47 2.62 23.87
C ALA A 367 0.28 3.57 22.66
N LEU A 368 -0.76 4.41 22.68
CA LEU A 368 -1.04 5.34 21.58
C LEU A 368 0.12 6.32 21.27
N PRO A 369 0.81 6.92 22.25
CA PRO A 369 2.00 7.73 22.00
C PRO A 369 3.14 6.94 21.36
N ILE A 370 3.36 5.69 21.80
CA ILE A 370 4.39 4.81 21.23
C ILE A 370 4.08 4.52 19.77
N LEU A 371 2.83 4.14 19.46
CA LEU A 371 2.37 3.91 18.10
C LEU A 371 2.53 5.16 17.22
N ASN A 372 2.20 6.35 17.72
CA ASN A 372 2.42 7.60 16.99
C ASN A 372 3.88 7.78 16.60
N ALA A 373 4.79 7.59 17.55
CA ALA A 373 6.22 7.75 17.33
C ALA A 373 6.76 6.71 16.34
N CYS A 374 6.33 5.44 16.43
CA CYS A 374 6.67 4.42 15.45
C CYS A 374 6.20 4.79 14.02
N LEU A 375 4.96 5.26 13.87
CA LEU A 375 4.42 5.65 12.58
C LEU A 375 5.12 6.88 11.99
N GLN A 376 5.57 7.81 12.86
CA GLN A 376 6.40 8.95 12.45
C GLN A 376 7.77 8.49 11.95
N LEU A 377 8.45 7.59 12.67
CA LEU A 377 9.73 7.02 12.22
C LEU A 377 9.60 6.26 10.90
N GLU A 378 8.53 5.49 10.74
CA GLU A 378 8.24 4.79 9.48
C GLU A 378 8.13 5.77 8.31
N PHE A 379 7.44 6.90 8.53
CA PHE A 379 7.30 7.98 7.56
C PHE A 379 8.65 8.62 7.22
N GLU A 380 9.37 9.13 8.23
CA GLU A 380 10.63 9.87 8.05
C GLU A 380 11.73 9.03 7.42
N ALA A 381 11.79 7.74 7.75
CA ALA A 381 12.84 6.84 7.29
C ALA A 381 12.51 6.15 5.96
N ALA A 382 11.32 6.39 5.41
CA ALA A 382 10.82 5.70 4.22
C ALA A 382 10.91 4.16 4.34
N TRP A 383 10.55 3.61 5.50
CA TRP A 383 10.62 2.16 5.79
C TRP A 383 9.46 1.34 5.24
N ASN A 384 9.71 0.45 4.27
CA ASN A 384 8.65 -0.44 3.80
C ASN A 384 8.47 -1.59 4.80
N THR A 385 7.63 -1.34 5.82
CA THR A 385 7.53 -2.18 7.00
C THR A 385 6.40 -3.18 6.89
N TRP A 386 6.72 -4.46 7.01
CA TRP A 386 5.78 -5.55 7.25
C TRP A 386 5.87 -5.95 8.71
N ILE A 387 4.74 -6.10 9.41
CA ILE A 387 4.73 -6.65 10.76
C ILE A 387 4.03 -7.99 10.76
N THR A 388 4.62 -8.98 11.42
CA THR A 388 4.13 -10.35 11.47
C THR A 388 4.30 -10.95 12.84
N ARG A 389 3.53 -12.00 13.11
CA ARG A 389 3.70 -12.81 14.31
C ARG A 389 4.91 -13.73 14.16
N VAL A 390 5.65 -13.93 15.25
CA VAL A 390 6.56 -15.08 15.45
C VAL A 390 6.05 -15.94 16.62
N PRO A 391 6.10 -17.28 16.54
CA PRO A 391 5.85 -18.13 17.71
C PRO A 391 6.88 -17.85 18.81
N THR A 392 6.46 -17.78 20.07
CA THR A 392 7.35 -17.46 21.22
C THR A 392 8.58 -18.37 21.26
N GLU A 393 8.41 -19.68 21.05
CA GLU A 393 9.54 -20.65 21.02
C GLU A 393 10.55 -20.40 19.90
N SER A 394 10.16 -19.67 18.85
CA SER A 394 11.01 -19.31 17.71
C SER A 394 11.48 -17.85 17.79
N ASN A 395 11.09 -17.10 18.82
CA ASN A 395 11.44 -15.69 18.94
C ASN A 395 12.87 -15.54 19.48
N ILE A 396 13.81 -15.25 18.59
CA ILE A 396 15.22 -15.05 18.94
C ILE A 396 15.46 -13.80 19.82
N ALA A 397 14.42 -12.99 20.06
CA ALA A 397 14.47 -11.84 20.96
C ALA A 397 14.05 -12.15 22.41
N ASP A 398 13.52 -13.34 22.73
CA ASP A 398 13.11 -13.70 24.10
C ASP A 398 14.29 -13.76 25.08
N ASN A 399 15.36 -14.48 24.74
CA ASN A 399 16.56 -14.52 25.56
C ASN A 399 17.14 -13.11 25.85
N PRO A 400 17.37 -12.22 24.85
CA PRO A 400 17.87 -10.88 25.14
C PRO A 400 16.86 -9.99 25.86
N SER A 401 15.53 -10.24 25.79
CA SER A 401 14.56 -9.50 26.61
C SER A 401 14.66 -9.85 28.10
N ARG A 402 15.26 -11.01 28.42
CA ARG A 402 15.55 -11.54 29.76
C ARG A 402 17.02 -11.45 30.15
N PHE A 403 17.80 -10.66 29.42
CA PHE A 403 19.23 -10.43 29.64
C PHE A 403 20.16 -11.62 29.37
N ASP A 404 19.66 -12.72 28.78
CA ASP A 404 20.51 -13.79 28.26
C ASP A 404 20.96 -13.47 26.83
N VAL A 405 22.23 -13.10 26.70
CA VAL A 405 22.83 -12.63 25.45
C VAL A 405 23.96 -13.54 24.95
N THR A 406 24.24 -14.63 25.68
CA THR A 406 25.45 -15.45 25.50
C THR A 406 25.55 -16.03 24.09
N SER A 407 24.45 -16.64 23.63
CA SER A 407 24.36 -17.23 22.29
C SER A 407 24.52 -16.21 21.16
N LEU A 408 23.98 -15.00 21.34
CA LEU A 408 24.08 -13.92 20.35
C LEU A 408 25.52 -13.42 20.21
N ILE A 409 26.20 -13.19 21.33
CA ILE A 409 27.60 -12.77 21.34
C ILE A 409 28.50 -13.85 20.71
N GLN A 410 28.28 -15.13 21.05
CA GLN A 410 29.03 -16.25 20.47
C GLN A 410 28.82 -16.38 18.95
N SER A 411 27.63 -16.01 18.44
CA SER A 411 27.35 -15.99 17.00
C SER A 411 27.95 -14.80 16.24
N GLY A 412 28.70 -13.92 16.91
CA GLY A 412 29.29 -12.71 16.31
C GLY A 412 28.34 -11.53 16.17
N CYS A 413 27.13 -11.62 16.76
CA CYS A 413 26.14 -10.55 16.73
C CYS A 413 26.57 -9.39 17.64
N VAL A 414 26.50 -8.15 17.13
CA VAL A 414 27.01 -6.96 17.86
C VAL A 414 25.97 -6.39 18.81
N LYS A 415 26.27 -6.27 20.11
CA LYS A 415 25.40 -5.55 21.06
C LYS A 415 25.45 -4.04 20.79
N ILE A 416 24.29 -3.40 20.67
CA ILE A 416 24.12 -1.95 20.60
C ILE A 416 23.59 -1.46 21.95
N PRO A 417 24.46 -0.90 22.82
CA PRO A 417 24.00 -0.32 24.08
C PRO A 417 23.30 1.01 23.83
N PHE A 418 22.23 1.27 24.57
CA PHE A 418 21.55 2.57 24.59
C PHE A 418 20.82 2.77 25.91
N ASP A 419 20.51 4.02 26.24
CA ASP A 419 19.69 4.33 27.41
C ASP A 419 18.21 4.42 26.99
N PRO A 420 17.31 3.55 27.50
CA PRO A 420 15.88 3.62 27.20
C PRO A 420 15.24 4.98 27.49
N ARG A 421 15.78 5.78 28.42
CA ARG A 421 15.29 7.14 28.71
C ARG A 421 15.49 8.10 27.53
N SER A 422 16.56 7.92 26.76
CA SER A 422 16.80 8.74 25.56
C SER A 422 15.71 8.55 24.50
N MET A 423 15.10 7.35 24.45
CA MET A 423 14.01 7.06 23.52
C MET A 423 12.71 7.77 23.91
N LEU A 424 12.48 8.04 25.19
CA LEU A 424 11.31 8.81 25.64
C LEU A 424 11.35 10.26 25.14
N GLN A 425 12.53 10.85 25.00
CA GLN A 425 12.68 12.22 24.45
C GLN A 425 12.21 12.24 22.99
N ILE A 426 12.69 11.29 22.18
CA ILE A 426 12.29 11.12 20.78
C ILE A 426 10.77 10.90 20.65
N MET A 427 10.17 10.12 21.56
CA MET A 427 8.72 9.90 21.60
C MET A 427 7.93 11.16 21.98
N SER A 428 8.52 12.06 22.76
CA SER A 428 7.88 13.29 23.26
C SER A 428 7.95 14.45 22.26
N ASP A 429 8.90 14.43 21.33
CA ASP A 429 9.13 15.45 20.31
C ASP A 429 8.12 15.38 19.13
N GLY A 430 6.87 14.99 19.42
CA GLY A 430 5.78 14.69 18.49
C GLY A 430 5.25 15.86 17.65
N ASN A 431 6.14 16.70 17.13
CA ASN A 431 5.85 17.61 16.04
C ASN A 431 5.76 16.80 14.74
N TRP A 432 4.54 16.43 14.38
CA TRP A 432 4.19 16.03 13.02
C TRP A 432 4.44 17.20 12.07
N GLY A 433 5.68 17.36 11.62
CA GLY A 433 6.10 18.43 10.71
C GLY A 433 7.52 18.81 11.03
N GLY A 434 8.46 17.92 10.68
CA GLY A 434 9.87 18.00 11.06
C GLY A 434 10.39 19.43 11.09
N THR A 435 11.24 19.71 12.07
CA THR A 435 12.03 20.95 12.09
C THR A 435 12.63 21.15 10.71
N ALA A 436 12.20 22.22 10.04
CA ALA A 436 12.86 22.69 8.85
C ALA A 436 14.32 22.98 9.22
N THR A 437 15.21 22.09 8.80
CA THR A 437 16.65 22.34 8.66
C THR A 437 17.13 21.60 7.43
#